data_AF-A0AAW0LSA7-F1
#
_entry.id   AF-A0AAW0LSA7-F1
#
_cell.length_a   1.000
_cell.length_b   1.000
_cell.length_c   1.000
_cell.angle_alpha   90.00
_cell.angle_beta   90.00
_cell.angle_gamma   90.00
#
_symmetry.space_group_name_H-M   'P 1'
#
loop_
_entity.id
_entity.type
_entity.pdbx_description
1 polymer ?
#
loop_
_entity_poly.entity_id
_entity_poly.type
_entity_poly.pdbx_seq_one_letter_code
_entity_poly.pdbx_strand_id
1 'polypeptide(L)'
;MLHVAGRNWGQVNNFRYNCRFICVDASLPVLDQYVKQRVDCMIEAGLLNEVFDIYNPNADYTRGLRQVIGAREFENFLKDCFLEGRCDEESDSTEGSLSLRSINKGNKMLKENIQVILDTIGDNQPKILLKEAIDRMKLNTRRLVRRQKRRINRLQTLFGWNIHYVDATESISCMSFILLFGLFCPIY
;
A
#
# COMPACT_ATOMS: atom_id res chain seq x y z
N MET A 1 -45.65 11.99 3.58
CA MET A 1 -44.64 12.62 4.47
C MET A 1 -43.39 11.74 4.45
N LEU A 2 -42.50 11.95 3.47
CA LEU A 2 -41.28 11.15 3.30
C LEU A 2 -40.26 11.55 4.37
N HIS A 3 -40.00 10.65 5.33
CA HIS A 3 -39.05 10.85 6.40
C HIS A 3 -37.62 10.88 5.85
N VAL A 4 -36.93 11.97 6.13
CA VAL A 4 -35.60 12.31 5.68
C VAL A 4 -34.55 11.48 6.44
N ALA A 5 -34.18 10.31 5.92
CA ALA A 5 -33.13 9.45 6.51
C ALA A 5 -31.68 9.85 6.14
N GLY A 6 -31.50 10.97 5.43
CA GLY A 6 -30.21 11.37 4.86
C GLY A 6 -29.52 12.60 5.46
N ARG A 7 -30.17 13.39 6.34
CA ARG A 7 -29.64 14.73 6.72
C ARG A 7 -28.67 14.78 7.90
N ASN A 8 -28.52 13.70 8.68
CA ASN A 8 -27.80 13.76 9.97
C ASN A 8 -26.65 12.74 10.10
N TRP A 9 -26.22 12.11 9.00
CA TRP A 9 -25.10 11.17 9.05
C TRP A 9 -23.80 11.91 9.39
N GLY A 10 -23.18 11.52 10.50
CA GLY A 10 -21.92 12.07 10.97
C GLY A 10 -22.04 13.25 11.93
N GLN A 11 -23.22 13.74 12.32
CA GLN A 11 -23.29 14.76 13.38
C GLN A 11 -23.02 14.16 14.78
N VAL A 12 -22.39 14.95 15.66
CA VAL A 12 -22.06 14.51 17.04
C VAL A 12 -23.26 14.04 17.85
N ASN A 13 -24.43 14.62 17.61
CA ASN A 13 -25.65 14.30 18.35
C ASN A 13 -26.24 12.91 18.00
N ASN A 14 -25.62 12.18 17.05
CA ASN A 14 -26.12 10.91 16.52
C ASN A 14 -25.25 9.70 16.89
N PHE A 15 -24.31 9.84 17.84
CA PHE A 15 -23.52 8.69 18.30
C PHE A 15 -24.34 7.74 19.20
N ARG A 16 -24.21 6.44 18.97
CA ARG A 16 -24.81 5.39 19.82
C ARG A 16 -24.20 5.36 21.24
N TYR A 17 -23.00 5.91 21.41
CA TYR A 17 -22.23 5.91 22.65
C TYR A 17 -21.64 7.29 22.92
N ASN A 18 -21.24 7.52 24.17
CA ASN A 18 -20.47 8.70 24.56
C ASN A 18 -19.00 8.53 24.12
N CYS A 19 -18.73 8.77 22.84
CA CYS A 19 -17.42 8.61 22.24
C CYS A 19 -16.51 9.81 22.56
N ARG A 20 -15.27 9.53 22.98
CA ARG A 20 -14.18 10.51 23.02
C ARG A 20 -13.21 10.22 21.89
N PHE A 21 -12.96 11.19 21.03
CA PHE A 21 -12.05 11.03 19.90
C PHE A 21 -10.69 11.62 20.24
N ILE A 22 -9.65 10.81 20.08
CA ILE A 22 -8.26 11.24 20.21
C ILE A 22 -7.62 11.10 18.83
N CYS A 23 -7.05 12.18 18.31
CA CYS A 23 -6.29 12.19 17.07
C CYS A 23 -4.81 12.40 17.40
N VAL A 24 -4.00 11.37 17.13
CA VAL A 24 -2.54 11.51 17.16
C VAL A 24 -2.13 12.22 15.88
N ASP A 25 -1.61 13.43 16.01
CA ASP A 25 -1.24 14.28 14.88
C ASP A 25 0.26 14.58 14.88
N ALA A 26 0.79 14.94 13.72
CA ALA A 26 2.16 15.38 13.59
C ALA A 26 2.31 16.39 12.45
N SER A 27 3.43 17.11 12.47
CA SER A 27 3.77 18.05 11.41
C SER A 27 3.91 17.34 10.05
N LEU A 28 3.45 17.99 8.98
CA LEU A 28 3.52 17.43 7.63
C LEU A 28 4.95 17.13 7.16
N PRO A 29 5.98 17.94 7.47
CA PRO A 29 7.36 17.62 7.11
C PRO A 29 7.85 16.32 7.76
N VAL A 30 7.56 16.11 9.04
CA VAL A 30 7.95 14.88 9.76
C VAL A 30 7.21 13.66 9.19
N LEU A 31 5.91 13.78 8.94
CA LEU A 31 5.14 12.71 8.31
C LEU A 31 5.62 12.37 6.89
N ASP A 32 6.01 13.39 6.10
CA ASP A 32 6.53 13.17 4.75
C ASP A 32 7.85 12.41 4.75
N GLN A 33 8.75 12.71 5.70
CA GLN A 33 10.00 11.99 5.88
C GLN A 33 9.75 10.57 6.38
N TYR A 34 8.90 10.41 7.39
CA TYR A 34 8.55 9.11 7.95
C TYR A 34 7.91 8.19 6.92
N VAL A 35 7.00 8.70 6.07
CA VAL A 35 6.38 7.91 4.99
C VAL A 35 7.42 7.38 4.01
N LYS A 36 8.42 8.19 3.63
CA LYS A 36 9.49 7.74 2.72
C LYS A 36 10.27 6.59 3.35
N GLN A 37 10.76 6.80 4.56
CA GLN A 37 11.54 5.80 5.31
C GLN A 37 10.74 4.53 5.52
N ARG A 38 9.49 4.64 5.97
CA ARG A 38 8.62 3.48 6.20
C ARG A 38 8.39 2.66 4.94
N VAL A 39 8.24 3.31 3.78
CA VAL A 39 8.12 2.60 2.51
C VAL A 39 9.40 1.86 2.17
N ASP A 40 10.57 2.49 2.31
CA ASP A 40 11.86 1.84 2.04
C ASP A 40 12.05 0.60 2.94
N CYS A 41 11.83 0.80 4.23
CA CYS A 41 11.71 -0.22 5.26
C CYS A 41 10.73 -1.35 4.87
N MET A 42 9.57 -1.05 4.27
CA MET A 42 8.59 -2.08 3.87
C MET A 42 9.11 -2.91 2.70
N ILE A 43 9.82 -2.28 1.76
CA ILE A 43 10.45 -2.98 0.63
C ILE A 43 11.52 -3.93 1.15
N GLU A 44 12.40 -3.46 2.04
CA GLU A 44 13.44 -4.27 2.68
C GLU A 44 12.86 -5.44 3.50
N ALA A 45 11.71 -5.23 4.15
CA ALA A 45 11.00 -6.26 4.90
C ALA A 45 10.26 -7.28 4.01
N GLY A 46 10.28 -7.12 2.68
CA GLY A 46 9.73 -8.10 1.75
C GLY A 46 8.31 -7.79 1.25
N LEU A 47 7.86 -6.52 1.27
CA LEU A 47 6.55 -6.12 0.73
C LEU A 47 6.32 -6.63 -0.70
N LEU A 48 7.35 -6.64 -1.55
CA LEU A 48 7.24 -7.15 -2.91
C LEU A 48 6.71 -8.59 -2.92
N ASN A 49 7.21 -9.45 -2.03
CA ASN A 49 6.77 -10.85 -1.94
C ASN A 49 5.26 -10.95 -1.70
N GLU A 50 4.72 -10.12 -0.80
CA GLU A 50 3.29 -10.09 -0.51
C GLU A 50 2.48 -9.59 -1.70
N VAL A 51 2.97 -8.55 -2.39
CA VAL A 51 2.34 -8.01 -3.59
C VAL A 51 2.31 -9.07 -4.70
N PHE A 52 3.37 -9.88 -4.85
CA PHE A 52 3.40 -11.01 -5.78
C PHE A 52 2.34 -12.06 -5.44
N ASP A 53 2.21 -12.42 -4.16
CA ASP A 53 1.28 -13.45 -3.73
C ASP A 53 -0.19 -13.08 -4.02
N ILE A 54 -0.52 -11.77 -4.05
CA ILE A 54 -1.86 -11.27 -4.42
C ILE A 54 -2.00 -10.88 -5.90
N TYR A 55 -0.91 -10.78 -6.65
CA TYR A 55 -0.93 -10.28 -8.01
C TYR A 55 -1.72 -11.21 -8.94
N ASN A 56 -2.60 -10.62 -9.74
CA ASN A 56 -3.29 -11.30 -10.81
C ASN A 56 -3.47 -10.30 -11.97
N PRO A 57 -2.94 -10.60 -13.17
CA PRO A 57 -2.99 -9.68 -14.30
C PRO A 57 -4.41 -9.44 -14.82
N ASN A 58 -5.34 -10.36 -14.57
CA ASN A 58 -6.74 -10.30 -15.04
C ASN A 58 -7.73 -9.84 -13.96
N ALA A 59 -7.25 -9.38 -12.80
CA ALA A 59 -8.12 -9.00 -11.69
C ALA A 59 -8.55 -7.52 -11.75
N ASP A 60 -9.73 -7.24 -11.20
CA ASP A 60 -10.21 -5.88 -11.00
C ASP A 60 -9.57 -5.25 -9.77
N TYR A 61 -8.62 -4.32 -9.99
CA TYR A 61 -7.95 -3.59 -8.92
C TYR A 61 -8.82 -2.47 -8.32
N THR A 62 -10.05 -2.26 -8.79
CA THR A 62 -11.00 -1.28 -8.25
C THR A 62 -11.81 -1.77 -7.07
N ARG A 63 -11.58 -2.99 -6.55
CA ARG A 63 -12.36 -3.55 -5.45
C ARG A 63 -11.49 -4.30 -4.44
N GLY A 64 -11.95 -4.30 -3.18
CA GLY A 64 -11.38 -5.11 -2.09
C GLY A 64 -9.90 -4.81 -1.80
N LEU A 65 -9.18 -5.85 -1.37
CA LEU A 65 -7.76 -5.78 -1.00
C LEU A 65 -6.86 -5.28 -2.14
N ARG A 66 -7.29 -5.41 -3.40
CA ARG A 66 -6.51 -4.96 -4.57
C ARG A 66 -6.47 -3.43 -4.73
N GLN A 67 -7.26 -2.68 -3.95
CA GLN A 67 -7.17 -1.22 -3.88
C GLN A 67 -6.03 -0.70 -3.00
N VAL A 68 -5.31 -1.59 -2.30
CA VAL A 68 -4.21 -1.17 -1.42
C VAL A 68 -3.12 -0.44 -2.21
N ILE A 69 -2.56 0.60 -1.58
CA ILE A 69 -1.36 1.27 -2.06
C ILE A 69 -0.22 0.25 -1.98
N GLY A 70 0.52 0.11 -3.08
CA GLY A 70 1.54 -0.92 -3.25
C GLY A 70 1.11 -2.10 -4.11
N ALA A 71 -0.19 -2.29 -4.40
CA ALA A 71 -0.60 -3.30 -5.37
C ALA A 71 -0.57 -2.74 -6.80
N ARG A 72 -1.16 -1.56 -7.00
CA ARG A 72 -1.27 -0.93 -8.33
C ARG A 72 0.03 -0.30 -8.79
N GLU A 73 0.81 0.24 -7.86
CA GLU A 73 2.04 0.96 -8.17
C GLU A 73 3.09 0.06 -8.81
N PHE A 74 3.11 -1.22 -8.44
CA PHE A 74 4.06 -2.21 -8.95
C PHE A 74 3.56 -2.96 -10.19
N GLU A 75 2.32 -2.75 -10.65
CA GLU A 75 1.75 -3.51 -11.76
C GLU A 75 2.62 -3.54 -13.02
N ASN A 76 3.22 -2.40 -13.40
CA ASN A 76 4.11 -2.33 -14.57
C ASN A 76 5.40 -3.14 -14.37
N PHE A 77 6.02 -3.02 -13.20
CA PHE A 77 7.21 -3.79 -12.84
C PHE A 77 6.92 -5.29 -12.85
N LEU A 78 5.78 -5.68 -12.28
CA LEU A 78 5.33 -7.07 -12.26
C LEU A 78 5.16 -7.58 -13.69
N LYS A 79 4.37 -6.89 -14.53
CA LYS A 79 4.13 -7.28 -15.93
C LYS A 79 5.43 -7.50 -16.70
N ASP A 80 6.39 -6.60 -16.55
CA ASP A 80 7.69 -6.68 -17.22
C ASP A 80 8.47 -7.93 -16.77
N CYS A 81 8.53 -8.18 -15.45
CA CYS A 81 9.14 -9.40 -14.89
C CYS A 81 8.45 -10.69 -15.36
N PHE A 82 7.12 -10.66 -15.56
CA PHE A 82 6.36 -11.82 -16.07
C PHE A 82 6.62 -12.08 -17.56
N LEU A 83 6.99 -11.06 -18.35
CA LEU A 83 7.28 -11.21 -19.78
C LEU A 83 8.70 -11.74 -20.02
N GLU A 84 9.69 -11.33 -19.23
CA GLU A 84 11.06 -11.85 -19.32
C GLU A 84 11.16 -13.34 -18.95
N GLY A 85 10.24 -13.87 -18.15
CA GLY A 85 10.19 -15.30 -17.79
C GLY A 85 9.52 -16.23 -18.80
N ARG A 86 9.05 -15.72 -19.96
CA ARG A 86 8.28 -16.50 -20.97
C ARG A 86 9.02 -16.74 -22.28
N CYS A 87 10.31 -16.41 -22.35
CA CYS A 87 11.14 -16.71 -23.51
C CYS A 87 11.64 -18.15 -23.48
N ASP A 88 10.72 -19.13 -23.44
CA ASP A 88 10.99 -20.53 -23.81
C ASP A 88 9.68 -21.17 -24.32
N GLU A 89 9.78 -21.62 -25.58
CA GLU A 89 8.99 -22.63 -26.31
C GLU A 89 7.63 -22.27 -26.94
N GLU A 90 7.60 -22.58 -28.24
CA GLU A 90 6.53 -22.57 -29.22
C GLU A 90 5.70 -23.89 -29.11
N SER A 91 4.42 -23.82 -29.47
CA SER A 91 3.49 -24.95 -29.73
C SER A 91 3.09 -25.86 -28.55
N ASP A 92 1.81 -25.83 -28.14
CA ASP A 92 0.78 -26.74 -28.65
C ASP A 92 -0.51 -26.58 -27.81
N SER A 93 -1.63 -26.64 -28.51
CA SER A 93 -2.99 -26.62 -27.98
C SER A 93 -3.24 -27.83 -27.08
N THR A 94 -3.67 -27.64 -25.83
CA THR A 94 -4.68 -28.49 -25.14
C THR A 94 -5.15 -27.80 -23.85
N GLU A 95 -6.42 -27.44 -23.84
CA GLU A 95 -7.15 -26.97 -22.66
C GLU A 95 -7.28 -28.07 -21.59
N GLY A 96 -7.31 -27.67 -20.32
CA GLY A 96 -7.92 -28.46 -19.25
C GLY A 96 -6.98 -28.83 -18.11
N SER A 97 -7.13 -28.12 -16.99
CA SER A 97 -6.63 -28.47 -15.64
C SER A 97 -5.13 -28.27 -15.31
N LEU A 98 -4.60 -27.07 -15.52
CA LEU A 98 -3.28 -26.66 -14.99
C LEU A 98 -3.38 -25.50 -13.98
N SER A 99 -4.30 -25.58 -13.01
CA SER A 99 -4.73 -24.37 -12.29
C SER A 99 -4.12 -24.12 -10.90
N LEU A 100 -3.32 -25.01 -10.29
CA LEU A 100 -2.80 -24.74 -8.92
C LEU A 100 -1.34 -25.17 -8.67
N ARG A 101 -0.88 -26.27 -9.27
CA ARG A 101 0.51 -26.74 -9.10
C ARG A 101 1.54 -25.93 -9.92
N SER A 102 1.09 -25.37 -11.04
CA SER A 102 1.91 -24.54 -11.95
C SER A 102 2.16 -23.13 -11.37
N ILE A 103 1.14 -22.54 -10.73
CA ILE A 103 1.22 -21.20 -10.13
C ILE A 103 2.27 -21.16 -9.00
N ASN A 104 2.30 -22.17 -8.13
CA ASN A 104 3.28 -22.22 -7.04
C ASN A 104 4.74 -22.36 -7.53
N LYS A 105 4.96 -23.05 -8.67
CA LYS A 105 6.28 -23.15 -9.30
C LYS A 105 6.67 -21.84 -9.98
N GLY A 106 5.72 -21.18 -10.65
CA GLY A 106 5.89 -19.86 -11.25
C GLY A 106 6.21 -18.78 -10.22
N ASN A 107 5.49 -18.76 -9.10
CA ASN A 107 5.72 -17.81 -8.00
C ASN A 107 7.11 -17.97 -7.36
N LYS A 108 7.61 -19.21 -7.26
CA LYS A 108 8.96 -19.50 -6.74
C LYS A 108 10.05 -19.04 -7.71
N MET A 109 9.93 -19.36 -9.00
CA MET A 109 10.85 -18.90 -10.05
C MET A 109 10.85 -17.37 -10.17
N LEU A 110 9.70 -16.73 -10.06
CA LEU A 110 9.61 -15.27 -10.06
C LEU A 110 10.35 -14.64 -8.87
N LYS A 111 10.14 -15.15 -7.65
CA LYS A 111 10.86 -14.70 -6.44
C LYS A 111 12.37 -14.78 -6.62
N GLU A 112 12.87 -15.88 -7.18
CA GLU A 112 14.29 -16.06 -7.49
C GLU A 112 14.77 -15.09 -8.60
N ASN A 113 13.98 -14.89 -9.66
CA ASN A 113 14.32 -13.96 -10.74
C ASN A 113 14.37 -12.50 -10.29
N ILE A 114 13.45 -12.05 -9.43
CA ILE A 114 13.47 -10.68 -8.89
C ILE A 114 14.71 -10.46 -8.05
N GLN A 115 15.08 -11.44 -7.22
CA GLN A 115 16.29 -11.35 -6.41
C GLN A 115 17.52 -11.19 -7.30
N VAL A 116 17.62 -12.00 -8.36
CA VAL A 116 18.68 -11.88 -9.36
C VAL A 116 18.65 -10.52 -10.07
N ILE A 117 17.48 -10.03 -10.47
CA ILE A 117 17.31 -8.71 -11.08
C ILE A 117 17.81 -7.61 -10.14
N LEU A 118 17.46 -7.67 -8.85
CA LEU A 118 17.93 -6.71 -7.84
C LEU A 118 19.45 -6.75 -7.68
N ASP A 119 20.05 -7.93 -7.72
CA ASP A 119 21.49 -8.15 -7.53
C ASP A 119 22.34 -7.87 -8.79
N THR A 120 21.71 -7.77 -9.98
CA THR A 120 22.41 -7.54 -11.25
C THR A 120 23.06 -6.15 -11.33
N ILE A 121 24.31 -6.02 -11.76
CA ILE A 121 25.00 -4.72 -11.85
C ILE A 121 24.52 -3.93 -13.09
N GLY A 122 24.01 -2.71 -12.90
CA GLY A 122 23.56 -1.79 -13.97
C GLY A 122 22.08 -1.41 -13.91
N ASP A 123 21.70 -0.29 -14.55
CA ASP A 123 20.32 0.17 -14.66
C ASP A 123 19.61 -0.58 -15.81
N ASN A 124 18.98 -1.71 -15.50
CA ASN A 124 18.11 -2.43 -16.42
C ASN A 124 16.65 -1.91 -16.33
N GLN A 125 15.82 -2.21 -17.34
CA GLN A 125 14.43 -1.75 -17.38
C GLN A 125 13.62 -2.16 -16.13
N PRO A 126 13.74 -3.40 -15.61
CA PRO A 126 13.03 -3.80 -14.39
C PRO A 126 13.41 -2.97 -13.16
N LYS A 127 14.69 -2.60 -12.97
CA LYS A 127 15.10 -1.73 -11.84
C LYS A 127 14.54 -0.33 -11.96
N ILE A 128 14.49 0.22 -13.17
CA ILE A 128 13.90 1.53 -13.42
C ILE A 128 12.41 1.51 -13.08
N LEU A 129 11.68 0.51 -13.55
CA LEU A 129 10.25 0.32 -13.25
C LEU A 129 9.99 0.10 -11.76
N LEU A 130 10.87 -0.65 -11.09
CA LEU A 130 10.78 -0.89 -9.65
C LEU A 130 10.97 0.40 -8.86
N LYS A 131 12.00 1.18 -9.18
CA LYS A 131 12.27 2.47 -8.54
C LYS A 131 11.12 3.44 -8.74
N GLU A 132 10.58 3.51 -9.96
CA GLU A 132 9.41 4.34 -10.27
C GLU A 132 8.18 3.89 -9.46
N ALA A 133 7.95 2.58 -9.35
CA ALA A 133 6.87 2.03 -8.56
C ALA A 133 6.98 2.41 -7.07
N ILE A 134 8.17 2.29 -6.49
CA ILE A 134 8.45 2.68 -5.09
C ILE A 134 8.19 4.18 -4.90
N ASP A 135 8.67 5.03 -5.81
CA ASP A 135 8.46 6.48 -5.74
C ASP A 135 6.98 6.86 -5.87
N ARG A 136 6.23 6.19 -6.75
CA ARG A 136 4.77 6.34 -6.85
C ARG A 136 4.08 5.90 -5.56
N MET A 137 4.53 4.81 -4.94
CA MET A 137 3.98 4.33 -3.67
C MET A 137 4.20 5.34 -2.54
N LYS A 138 5.42 5.90 -2.42
CA LYS A 138 5.72 7.00 -1.49
C LYS A 138 4.82 8.20 -1.76
N LEU A 139 4.69 8.62 -3.01
CA LEU A 139 3.85 9.76 -3.40
C LEU A 139 2.38 9.54 -3.04
N ASN A 140 1.81 8.38 -3.36
CA ASN A 140 0.42 8.07 -3.10
C ASN A 140 0.14 7.94 -1.60
N THR A 141 1.07 7.39 -0.83
CA THR A 141 0.97 7.34 0.64
C THR A 141 0.96 8.74 1.24
N ARG A 142 1.86 9.64 0.82
CA ARG A 142 1.84 11.06 1.24
C ARG A 142 0.54 11.78 0.89
N ARG A 143 -0.04 11.47 -0.28
CA ARG A 143 -1.35 12.01 -0.69
C ARG A 143 -2.48 11.46 0.19
N LEU A 144 -2.43 10.18 0.56
CA LEU A 144 -3.38 9.56 1.47
C LEU A 144 -3.33 10.22 2.85
N VAL A 145 -2.14 10.42 3.43
CA VAL A 145 -1.96 11.13 4.72
C VAL A 145 -2.62 12.51 4.69
N ARG A 146 -2.38 13.30 3.63
CA ARG A 146 -3.03 14.62 3.46
C ARG A 146 -4.56 14.53 3.32
N ARG A 147 -5.08 13.46 2.70
CA ARG A 147 -6.54 13.24 2.61
C ARG A 147 -7.12 12.86 3.95
N GLN A 148 -6.45 12.02 4.73
CA GLN A 148 -6.86 11.66 6.09
C GLN A 148 -6.90 12.89 7.00
N LYS A 149 -5.82 13.70 7.02
CA LYS A 149 -5.78 14.94 7.82
C LYS A 149 -6.91 15.91 7.44
N ARG A 150 -7.17 16.10 6.14
CA ARG A 150 -8.31 16.92 5.66
C ARG A 150 -9.67 16.33 6.07
N ARG A 151 -9.85 15.01 6.05
CA ARG A 151 -11.08 14.36 6.48
C ARG A 151 -11.32 14.59 7.97
N ILE A 152 -10.30 14.41 8.81
CA ILE A 152 -10.38 14.65 10.26
C ILE A 152 -10.74 16.11 10.54
N ASN A 153 -10.07 17.07 9.88
CA ASN A 153 -10.40 18.49 10.01
C ASN A 153 -11.85 18.81 9.60
N ARG A 154 -12.40 18.10 8.60
CA ARG A 154 -13.81 18.25 8.21
C ARG A 154 -14.77 17.67 9.24
N LEU A 155 -14.42 16.57 9.91
CA LEU A 155 -15.23 16.02 11.00
C LEU A 155 -15.38 17.02 12.14
N GLN A 156 -14.30 17.72 12.48
CA GLN A 156 -14.34 18.77 13.50
C GLN A 156 -15.12 20.00 13.02
N THR A 157 -14.79 20.54 11.84
CA THR A 157 -15.33 21.84 11.39
C THR A 157 -16.76 21.78 10.84
N LEU A 158 -17.15 20.71 10.14
CA LEU A 158 -18.46 20.60 9.49
C LEU A 158 -19.46 19.76 10.29
N PHE A 159 -18.96 18.82 11.10
CA PHE A 159 -19.80 17.87 11.82
C PHE A 159 -19.75 18.04 13.34
N GLY A 160 -18.92 18.97 13.85
CA GLY A 160 -18.84 19.36 15.26
C GLY A 160 -18.11 18.38 16.16
N TRP A 161 -17.34 17.42 15.61
CA TRP A 161 -16.70 16.36 16.41
C TRP A 161 -15.75 16.95 17.45
N ASN A 162 -15.91 16.53 18.70
CA ASN A 162 -14.98 16.87 19.77
C ASN A 162 -13.76 15.94 19.69
N ILE A 163 -12.74 16.38 18.96
CA ILE A 163 -11.49 15.65 18.72
C ILE A 163 -10.37 16.29 19.54
N HIS A 164 -9.77 15.51 20.41
CA HIS A 164 -8.58 15.88 21.17
C HIS A 164 -7.33 15.55 20.38
N TYR A 165 -6.50 16.54 20.09
CA TYR A 165 -5.25 16.34 19.36
C TYR A 165 -4.09 16.07 20.33
N VAL A 166 -3.27 15.08 19.99
CA VAL A 166 -2.02 14.76 20.67
C VAL A 166 -0.91 14.92 19.65
N ASP A 167 0.02 15.85 19.88
CA ASP A 167 1.16 16.06 19.00
C ASP A 167 2.22 14.98 19.22
N ALA A 168 2.46 14.16 18.20
CA ALA A 168 3.47 13.11 18.15
C ALA A 168 4.64 13.48 17.23
N THR A 169 4.80 14.76 16.85
CA THR A 169 5.86 15.20 15.95
C THR A 169 7.24 14.79 16.46
N GLU A 170 7.55 15.05 17.72
CA GLU A 170 8.84 14.68 18.32
C GLU A 170 9.00 13.17 18.46
N SER A 171 7.94 12.46 18.85
CA SER A 171 7.98 11.00 18.95
C SER A 171 8.30 10.36 17.59
N ILE A 172 7.69 10.85 16.51
CA ILE A 172 7.90 10.32 15.15
C ILE A 172 9.25 10.76 14.59
N SER A 173 9.72 11.98 14.87
CA SER A 173 11.05 12.43 14.44
C SER A 173 12.15 11.59 15.09
N CYS A 174 12.03 11.31 16.40
CA CYS A 174 12.93 10.45 17.16
C CYS A 174 12.79 8.95 16.82
N MET A 175 11.64 8.50 16.28
CA MET A 175 11.49 7.11 15.83
C MET A 175 12.44 6.74 14.69
N SER A 176 12.95 7.72 13.94
CA SER A 176 14.07 7.51 13.02
C SER A 176 15.30 6.89 13.70
N PHE A 177 15.42 7.00 15.04
CA PHE A 177 16.53 6.52 15.86
C PHE A 177 16.21 5.28 16.72
N ILE A 178 14.94 4.88 16.91
CA ILE A 178 14.58 3.91 17.96
C ILE A 178 13.77 2.67 17.48
N LEU A 179 13.09 2.66 16.33
CA LEU A 179 12.36 1.45 15.90
C LEU A 179 12.86 0.84 14.59
N LEU A 180 13.94 0.05 14.71
CA LEU A 180 14.27 -1.00 13.75
C LEU A 180 13.66 -2.36 14.12
N PHE A 181 12.87 -2.45 15.21
CA PHE A 181 12.20 -3.70 15.59
C PHE A 181 10.77 -3.46 16.08
N GLY A 182 9.81 -4.04 15.37
CA GLY A 182 8.49 -4.35 15.90
C GLY A 182 7.42 -3.29 15.66
N LEU A 183 6.91 -3.24 14.42
CA LEU A 183 5.48 -3.10 14.04
C LEU A 183 5.43 -2.74 12.56
N PHE A 184 5.96 -3.63 11.72
CA PHE A 184 5.64 -3.58 10.31
C PHE A 184 4.22 -4.06 10.12
N CYS A 185 3.50 -3.40 9.21
CA CYS A 185 2.27 -3.91 8.66
C CYS A 185 2.68 -4.71 7.41
N PRO A 186 2.89 -6.03 7.51
CA PRO A 186 2.65 -6.91 6.38
C PRO A 186 1.14 -6.93 6.12
N ILE A 187 0.71 -7.22 4.90
CA ILE A 187 -0.69 -7.24 4.42
C ILE A 187 -1.45 -8.47 4.97
N TYR A 188 -1.18 -8.89 6.21
CA TYR A 188 -1.85 -10.01 6.88
C TYR A 188 -2.71 -9.55 8.06
#